data_AF-A0A8J7UD93-F1
#
_entry.id   AF-A0A8J7UD93-F1
#
_cell.length_a   1.000
_cell.length_b   1.000
_cell.length_c   1.000
_cell.angle_alpha   90.00
_cell.angle_beta   90.00
_cell.angle_gamma   90.00
#
_symmetry.space_group_name_H-M   'P 1'
#
loop_
_entity.id
_entity.type
_entity.pdbx_description
1 polymer ?
#
loop_
_entity_poly.entity_id
_entity_poly.type
_entity_poly.pdbx_seq_one_letter_code
_entity_poly.pdbx_strand_id
1 'polypeptide(L)' 'MPYISIESGQLTSEQKKQLIERLTATASEITHIPEQFFTVTIKELPDENFGI' A
#
# COMPACT_ATOMS: atom_id res chain seq x y z
N MET A 1 1.90 -10.39 12.05
CA MET A 1 1.61 -10.25 10.62
C MET A 1 1.65 -8.76 10.31
N PRO A 2 2.70 -8.26 9.64
CA PRO A 2 2.79 -6.85 9.29
C PRO A 2 1.66 -6.40 8.36
N TYR A 3 1.18 -5.18 8.57
CA TYR A 3 0.05 -4.60 7.83
C TYR A 3 0.41 -3.22 7.34
N ILE A 4 0.24 -2.98 6.04
CA ILE A 4 0.45 -1.69 5.37
C ILE A 4 -0.89 -1.22 4.84
N SER A 5 -1.31 -0.02 5.20
CA SER A 5 -2.54 0.58 4.69
C SER A 5 -2.23 1.91 4.03
N ILE A 6 -2.78 2.11 2.84
CA ILE A 6 -2.62 3.33 2.05
C ILE A 6 -4.01 3.97 1.89
N GLU A 7 -4.15 5.21 2.31
CA GLU A 7 -5.32 6.04 2.01
C GLU A 7 -4.92 7.09 0.96
N SER A 8 -5.61 7.10 -0.19
CA SER A 8 -5.26 7.95 -1.34
C SER A 8 -6.48 8.38 -2.13
N GLY A 9 -6.30 9.30 -3.09
CA GLY A 9 -7.27 9.51 -4.17
C GLY A 9 -7.33 8.32 -5.15
N GLN A 10 -8.02 8.49 -6.28
CA GLN A 10 -8.09 7.46 -7.31
C GLN A 10 -6.73 7.13 -7.92
N LEU A 11 -6.48 5.84 -8.09
CA LEU A 11 -5.27 5.27 -8.69
C LEU A 11 -5.65 4.33 -9.83
N THR A 12 -4.81 4.30 -10.85
CA THR A 12 -4.87 3.27 -11.90
C THR A 12 -4.50 1.90 -11.35
N SER A 13 -4.93 0.83 -12.02
CA SER A 13 -4.59 -0.55 -11.64
C SER A 13 -3.08 -0.80 -11.60
N GLU A 14 -2.31 -0.17 -12.51
CA GLU A 14 -0.86 -0.29 -12.55
C GLU A 14 -0.21 0.38 -11.33
N GLN A 15 -0.67 1.58 -10.94
CA GLN A 15 -0.18 2.26 -9.74
C GLN A 15 -0.44 1.43 -8.48
N LYS A 16 -1.64 0.83 -8.35
CA LYS A 16 -1.98 -0.04 -7.23
C LYS A 16 -1.02 -1.24 -7.13
N LYS A 17 -0.75 -1.89 -8.26
CA LYS A 17 0.19 -3.01 -8.33
C LYS A 17 1.59 -2.59 -7.90
N GLN A 18 2.10 -1.48 -8.45
CA GLN A 18 3.43 -0.97 -8.10
C GLN A 18 3.54 -0.57 -6.63
N LEU A 19 2.51 0.03 -6.04
CA LEU A 19 2.48 0.35 -4.61
C LEU A 19 2.56 -0.92 -3.76
N ILE A 20 1.74 -1.93 -4.05
CA ILE A 20 1.73 -3.19 -3.30
C ILE A 20 3.09 -3.87 -3.38
N GLU A 21 3.66 -4.01 -4.58
CA GLU A 21 4.95 -4.69 -4.78
C GLU A 21 6.10 -3.95 -4.09
N ARG A 22 6.23 -2.65 -4.36
CA ARG A 22 7.39 -1.89 -3.87
C ARG A 22 7.35 -1.68 -2.36
N LEU A 23 6.18 -1.38 -1.79
CA LEU A 23 6.07 -1.18 -0.34
C LEU A 23 6.30 -2.47 0.43
N THR A 24 5.80 -3.61 -0.10
CA THR A 24 6.05 -4.92 0.50
C THR A 24 7.52 -5.28 0.44
N ALA A 25 8.17 -5.13 -0.73
CA ALA A 25 9.59 -5.43 -0.91
C ALA A 25 10.48 -4.59 0.02
N THR A 26 10.26 -3.26 0.06
CA THR A 26 11.03 -2.37 0.93
C THR A 26 10.80 -2.67 2.41
N ALA A 27 9.56 -2.96 2.82
CA ALA A 27 9.28 -3.30 4.21
C ALA A 27 9.91 -4.65 4.61
N SER A 28 9.86 -5.64 3.72
CA SER A 28 10.51 -6.94 3.88
C SER A 28 12.03 -6.79 4.01
N GLU A 29 12.67 -6.00 3.14
CA GLU A 29 14.11 -5.72 3.17
C GLU A 29 14.55 -5.08 4.50
N ILE A 30 13.82 -4.07 4.98
CA ILE A 30 14.17 -3.36 6.22
C ILE A 30 13.95 -4.24 7.45
N THR A 31 12.82 -4.94 7.49
CA THR A 31 12.38 -5.70 8.68
C THR A 31 12.90 -7.13 8.73
N HIS A 32 13.46 -7.63 7.63
CA HIS A 32 13.87 -9.02 7.44
C HIS A 32 12.72 -10.03 7.60
N ILE A 33 11.46 -9.58 7.50
CA ILE A 33 10.28 -10.44 7.51
C ILE A 33 9.95 -10.82 6.06
N PRO A 34 9.74 -12.12 5.74
CA PRO A 34 9.38 -12.51 4.38
C PRO A 34 8.10 -11.83 3.86
N GLU A 35 8.11 -11.42 2.59
CA GLU A 35 7.01 -10.69 1.93
C GLU A 35 5.64 -11.36 2.08
N GLN A 36 5.59 -12.70 2.06
CA GLN A 36 4.36 -13.49 2.22
C GLN A 36 3.62 -13.27 3.56
N PHE A 37 4.27 -12.65 4.54
CA PHE A 37 3.64 -12.31 5.82
C PHE A 37 3.05 -10.89 5.86
N PHE A 38 3.26 -10.09 4.82
CA PHE A 38 2.70 -8.76 4.71
C PHE A 38 1.29 -8.81 4.13
N THR A 39 0.42 -7.97 4.66
CA THR A 39 -0.87 -7.66 4.06
C THR A 39 -0.91 -6.18 3.72
N VAL A 40 -1.24 -5.85 2.47
CA VAL A 40 -1.33 -4.47 1.99
C VAL A 40 -2.76 -4.18 1.56
N THR A 41 -3.29 -3.04 2.00
CA THR A 41 -4.60 -2.53 1.57
C THR A 41 -4.47 -1.12 1.01
N ILE A 42 -5.29 -0.82 0.00
CA ILE A 42 -5.40 0.50 -0.60
C ILE A 42 -6.86 0.92 -0.49
N LYS A 43 -7.10 2.04 0.18
CA LYS A 43 -8.42 2.64 0.35
C LYS A 43 -8.44 3.97 -0.40
N GLU A 44 -9.21 3.98 -1.49
CA GLU A 44 -9.38 5.18 -2.31
C GLU A 44 -10.54 6.01 -1.76
N LEU A 45 -10.27 7.29 -1.49
CA LEU A 45 -11.23 8.26 -1.02
C LEU A 45 -11.45 9.30 -2.14
N PRO A 46 -12.71 9.60 -2.51
CA PRO A 46 -13.02 10.73 -3.38
C PRO A 46 -12.50 12.05 -2.81
N ASP A 47 -12.16 12.99 -3.70
CA ASP A 47 -11.63 14.30 -3.32
C ASP A 47 -12.60 15.08 -2.40
N GLU A 48 -13.92 14.90 -2.56
CA GLU A 48 -14.94 15.47 -1.68
C GLU A 48 -14.83 15.01 -0.21
N ASN A 49 -14.19 13.87 0.03
CA ASN A 49 -13.99 13.29 1.35
C ASN A 49 -12.60 13.60 1.91
N PHE A 50 -11.78 14.39 1.20
CA PHE A 50 -10.40 14.68 1.56
C PHE A 50 -10.14 16.19 1.60
N GLY A 51 -9.80 16.73 2.79
CA GLY A 51 -9.46 18.14 3.01
C GLY A 51 -8.08 18.27 3.65
N ILE A 52 -7.35 19.34 3.30
CA ILE A 52 -5.97 19.62 3.76
C ILE A 52 -5.93 20.97 4.46
#